data_AF-A0A381RYN3-F1
#
_entry.id   AF-A0A381RYN3-F1
#
_cell.length_a   1.000
_cell.length_b   1.000
_cell.length_c   1.000
_cell.angle_alpha   90.00
_cell.angle_beta   90.00
_cell.angle_gamma   90.00
#
_symmetry.space_group_name_H-M   'P 1'
#
loop_
_entity.id
_entity.type
_entity.pdbx_description
1 polymer ?
#
loop_
_entity_poly.entity_id
_entity_poly.type
_entity_poly.pdbx_seq_one_letter_code
_entity_poly.pdbx_strand_id
1 'polypeptide(L)'
;MLIQNGNIKSAVFWQTVTSMPNELTTRVSTVRHGFINVNKSAGSKIDSDKLYNSFVDAILYFPRVVQVAFLSPFPSHWIETGKETGRIGRMLSGLEMLSWYFIILGFLYIVFTKPLVIEPLLPIITLSVFVIILLGYVVPNIGAIYRMRQGFMIPFYMVGVYGIYSFIELINKKT
;
A
#
# COMPACT_ATOMS: atom_id res chain seq x y z
N MET A 1 -10.09 46.90 -8.30
CA MET A 1 -9.32 46.45 -7.11
C MET A 1 -10.08 45.39 -6.27
N LEU A 2 -10.86 44.49 -6.89
CA LEU A 2 -11.68 43.48 -6.18
C LEU A 2 -11.28 42.02 -6.48
N ILE A 3 -10.42 41.77 -7.49
CA ILE A 3 -10.06 40.43 -7.94
C ILE A 3 -8.96 39.79 -7.06
N GLN A 4 -8.09 40.59 -6.42
CA GLN A 4 -7.05 40.06 -5.53
C GLN A 4 -7.60 39.54 -4.19
N ASN A 5 -8.74 40.05 -3.72
CA ASN A 5 -9.26 39.75 -2.39
C ASN A 5 -9.86 38.34 -2.28
N GLY A 6 -10.39 37.79 -3.37
CA GLY A 6 -10.87 36.40 -3.42
C GLY A 6 -9.74 35.37 -3.39
N ASN A 7 -8.61 35.69 -4.04
CA ASN A 7 -7.47 34.79 -4.14
C ASN A 7 -6.64 34.73 -2.84
N ILE A 8 -6.61 35.83 -2.09
CA ILE A 8 -5.95 35.88 -0.77
C ILE A 8 -6.79 35.13 0.27
N LYS A 9 -8.12 35.30 0.25
CA LYS A 9 -9.02 34.55 1.16
C LYS A 9 -8.99 33.05 0.88
N SER A 10 -8.97 32.64 -0.39
CA SER A 10 -8.81 31.22 -0.73
C SER A 10 -7.44 30.69 -0.30
N ALA A 11 -6.34 31.42 -0.56
CA ALA A 11 -5.01 31.01 -0.14
C ALA A 11 -4.89 30.87 1.39
N VAL A 12 -5.42 31.84 2.16
CA VAL A 12 -5.44 31.79 3.63
C VAL A 12 -6.34 30.66 4.15
N PHE A 13 -7.48 30.41 3.50
CA PHE A 13 -8.36 29.29 3.82
C PHE A 13 -7.66 27.95 3.57
N TRP A 14 -7.06 27.76 2.40
CA TRP A 14 -6.29 26.56 2.07
C TRP A 14 -5.09 26.38 2.99
N GLN A 15 -4.38 27.44 3.36
CA GLN A 15 -3.26 27.38 4.30
C GLN A 15 -3.71 26.98 5.71
N THR A 16 -4.87 27.46 6.15
CA THR A 16 -5.46 27.09 7.45
C THR A 16 -5.91 25.62 7.44
N VAL A 17 -6.61 25.19 6.38
CA VAL A 17 -7.10 23.81 6.22
C VAL A 17 -5.95 22.81 6.04
N THR A 18 -4.87 23.20 5.37
CA THR A 18 -3.71 22.32 5.13
C THR A 18 -2.69 22.33 6.26
N SER A 19 -2.77 23.25 7.22
CA SER A 19 -1.79 23.37 8.31
C SER A 19 -1.67 22.10 9.17
N MET A 20 -2.80 21.57 9.66
CA MET A 20 -2.85 20.31 10.44
C MET A 20 -2.42 19.07 9.61
N PRO A 21 -2.93 18.86 8.39
CA PRO A 21 -2.44 17.78 7.52
C PRO A 21 -0.96 17.90 7.15
N ASN A 22 -0.44 19.12 6.98
CA ASN A 22 0.97 19.35 6.71
C ASN A 22 1.84 18.95 7.90
N GLU A 23 1.43 19.24 9.14
CA GLU A 23 2.16 18.81 10.33
C GLU A 23 2.25 17.27 10.44
N LEU A 24 1.14 16.57 10.19
CA LEU A 24 1.12 15.10 10.11
C LEU A 24 2.06 14.60 9.02
N THR A 25 2.05 15.23 7.85
CA THR A 25 2.94 14.89 6.72
C THR A 25 4.41 15.10 7.09
N THR A 26 4.74 16.18 7.80
CA THR A 26 6.10 16.44 8.29
C THR A 26 6.53 15.38 9.31
N ARG A 27 5.65 14.95 10.21
CA ARG A 27 5.95 13.85 11.16
C ARG A 27 6.22 12.54 10.43
N VAL A 28 5.36 12.17 9.47
CA VAL A 28 5.56 10.97 8.62
C VAL A 28 6.88 11.05 7.84
N SER A 29 7.18 12.22 7.27
CA SER A 29 8.42 12.50 6.54
C SER A 29 9.65 12.33 7.45
N THR A 30 9.56 12.79 8.70
CA THR A 30 10.63 12.67 9.69
C THR A 30 10.91 11.20 10.06
N VAL A 31 9.85 10.40 10.28
CA VAL A 31 9.99 8.96 10.54
C VAL A 31 10.61 8.26 9.32
N ARG A 32 10.14 8.56 8.11
CA ARG A 32 10.70 8.03 6.86
C ARG A 32 12.18 8.41 6.71
N HIS A 33 12.56 9.65 7.01
CA HIS A 33 13.93 10.13 6.97
C HIS A 33 14.82 9.42 8.01
N GLY A 34 14.30 9.13 9.20
CA GLY A 34 14.97 8.27 10.19
C GLY A 34 15.29 6.88 9.63
N PHE A 35 14.34 6.23 8.95
CA PHE A 35 14.56 4.94 8.29
C PHE A 35 15.59 5.02 7.15
N ILE A 36 15.61 6.10 6.38
CA ILE A 36 16.60 6.32 5.30
C ILE A 36 18.02 6.45 5.88
N ASN A 37 18.17 7.22 6.97
CA ASN A 37 19.46 7.47 7.61
C ASN A 37 20.05 6.21 8.27
N VAL A 38 19.21 5.40 8.94
CA VAL A 38 19.66 4.15 9.57
C VAL A 38 19.94 3.07 8.51
N ASN A 39 19.16 3.02 7.42
CA ASN A 39 19.33 2.03 6.35
C ASN A 39 20.11 2.60 5.15
N LYS A 40 21.14 3.43 5.36
CA LYS A 40 21.91 4.07 4.26
C LYS A 40 22.45 3.08 3.23
N SER A 41 22.85 1.87 3.64
CA SER A 41 23.41 0.81 2.81
C SER A 41 22.41 -0.20 2.21
N ALA A 42 21.11 -0.11 2.54
CA ALA A 42 20.13 -1.09 2.06
C ALA A 42 19.93 -1.02 0.54
N GLY A 43 20.19 -2.11 -0.17
CA GLY A 43 20.16 -2.17 -1.65
C GLY A 43 18.78 -2.24 -2.31
N SER A 44 17.67 -2.13 -1.57
CA SER A 44 16.30 -2.30 -2.10
C SER A 44 15.35 -1.20 -1.61
N LYS A 45 15.76 0.06 -1.76
CA LYS A 45 14.96 1.24 -1.40
C LYS A 45 14.03 1.63 -2.55
N ILE A 46 12.81 2.03 -2.22
CA ILE A 46 11.90 2.68 -3.15
C ILE A 46 11.82 4.16 -2.81
N ASP A 47 12.05 5.00 -3.82
CA ASP A 47 11.81 6.44 -3.76
C ASP A 47 12.45 7.08 -2.51
N SER A 48 13.75 6.80 -2.32
CA SER A 48 14.59 7.30 -1.20
C SER A 48 14.71 8.81 -1.19
N ASP A 49 14.47 9.44 -2.34
CA ASP A 49 14.75 10.85 -2.61
C ASP A 49 13.47 11.69 -2.52
N LYS A 50 12.30 11.04 -2.36
CA LYS A 50 11.00 11.73 -2.21
C LYS A 50 10.68 11.98 -0.74
N LEU A 51 10.89 13.22 -0.33
CA LEU A 51 10.37 13.79 0.91
C LEU A 51 9.00 14.42 0.63
N TYR A 52 8.04 14.20 1.53
CA TYR A 52 6.74 14.86 1.46
C TYR A 52 6.86 16.24 2.09
N ASN A 53 6.79 17.28 1.27
CA ASN A 53 6.91 18.68 1.72
C ASN A 53 5.53 19.27 2.07
N SER A 54 4.44 18.67 1.58
CA SER A 54 3.07 19.07 1.86
C SER A 54 2.08 17.90 1.80
N PHE A 55 0.90 18.07 2.40
CA PHE A 55 -0.20 17.10 2.33
C PHE A 55 -0.68 16.86 0.89
N VAL A 56 -0.61 17.89 0.04
CA VAL A 56 -0.94 17.76 -1.39
C VAL A 56 0.04 16.81 -2.07
N ASP A 57 1.34 16.91 -1.76
CA ASP A 57 2.34 15.97 -2.29
C ASP A 57 2.09 14.54 -1.80
N ALA A 58 1.65 14.37 -0.55
CA ALA A 58 1.31 13.08 0.00
C ALA A 58 0.09 12.44 -0.71
N ILE A 59 -0.94 13.24 -1.04
CA ILE A 59 -2.10 12.78 -1.82
C ILE A 59 -1.69 12.44 -3.25
N LEU A 60 -0.89 13.28 -3.92
CA LEU A 60 -0.43 13.01 -5.28
C LEU A 60 0.42 11.74 -5.35
N TYR A 61 1.12 11.41 -4.27
CA TYR A 61 1.90 10.19 -4.16
C TYR A 61 1.08 8.97 -3.72
N PHE A 62 -0.17 9.15 -3.26
CA PHE A 62 -1.04 8.08 -2.78
C PHE A 62 -1.19 6.90 -3.77
N PRO A 63 -1.42 7.10 -5.09
CA PRO A 63 -1.54 5.98 -6.03
C PRO A 63 -0.28 5.10 -6.05
N ARG A 64 0.89 5.74 -5.96
CA ARG A 64 2.18 5.03 -5.90
C ARG A 64 2.36 4.30 -4.57
N VAL A 65 1.94 4.90 -3.45
CA VAL A 65 1.96 4.23 -2.14
C VAL A 65 1.09 3.00 -2.15
N VAL A 66 -0.15 3.09 -2.63
CA VAL A 66 -1.05 1.93 -2.72
C VAL A 66 -0.42 0.83 -3.57
N GLN A 67 0.17 1.20 -4.72
CA GLN A 67 0.86 0.24 -5.58
C GLN A 67 2.00 -0.47 -4.84
N VAL A 68 2.91 0.28 -4.21
CA VAL A 68 4.04 -0.29 -3.48
C VAL A 68 3.53 -1.11 -2.29
N ALA A 69 2.61 -0.55 -1.52
CA ALA A 69 2.08 -1.16 -0.30
C ALA A 69 1.31 -2.45 -0.59
N PHE A 70 0.69 -2.66 -1.74
CA PHE A 70 -0.04 -3.91 -2.03
C PHE A 70 0.68 -4.85 -3.00
N LEU A 71 1.52 -4.33 -3.89
CA LEU A 71 2.11 -5.10 -5.00
C LEU A 71 3.63 -5.27 -4.88
N SER A 72 4.29 -4.73 -3.84
CA SER A 72 5.70 -5.03 -3.59
C SER A 72 5.87 -6.42 -2.94
N PRO A 73 6.90 -7.21 -3.27
CA PRO A 73 7.99 -6.92 -4.20
C PRO A 73 7.56 -7.06 -5.66
N PHE A 74 7.96 -6.11 -6.49
CA PHE A 74 7.72 -6.16 -7.94
C PHE A 74 8.54 -7.28 -8.60
N PRO A 75 8.08 -7.84 -9.75
CA PRO A 75 8.76 -8.92 -10.46
C PRO A 75 10.23 -8.63 -10.81
N SER A 76 10.56 -7.37 -11.12
CA SER A 76 11.94 -6.93 -11.36
C SER A 76 12.85 -7.19 -10.16
N HIS A 77 12.31 -7.08 -8.94
CA HIS A 77 13.05 -7.37 -7.71
C HIS A 77 13.15 -8.87 -7.41
N TRP A 78 12.41 -9.76 -8.08
CA TRP A 78 12.53 -11.21 -7.88
C TRP A 78 13.78 -11.78 -8.56
N ILE A 79 14.17 -11.17 -9.70
CA ILE A 79 15.22 -11.67 -10.59
C ILE A 79 16.58 -11.00 -10.27
N GLU A 80 16.58 -9.80 -9.71
CA GLU A 80 17.81 -9.11 -9.31
C GLU A 80 18.46 -9.75 -8.07
N THR A 81 19.77 -9.99 -8.17
CA THR A 81 20.61 -10.44 -7.05
C THR A 81 20.71 -9.32 -6.01
N GLY A 82 19.89 -9.39 -4.96
CA GLY A 82 19.94 -8.43 -3.86
C GLY A 82 21.22 -8.54 -3.04
N LYS A 83 21.77 -7.39 -2.64
CA LYS A 83 22.99 -7.28 -1.83
C LYS A 83 22.88 -7.89 -0.42
N GLU A 84 21.66 -7.99 0.13
CA GLU A 84 21.39 -8.29 1.55
C GLU A 84 20.55 -9.56 1.80
N THR A 85 19.93 -10.14 0.76
CA THR A 85 19.11 -11.35 0.87
C THR A 85 19.49 -12.31 -0.24
N GLY A 86 19.94 -13.52 0.12
CA GLY A 86 20.33 -14.54 -0.86
C GLY A 86 19.23 -14.81 -1.89
N ARG A 87 19.64 -15.28 -3.08
CA ARG A 87 18.78 -15.51 -4.26
C ARG A 87 17.51 -16.33 -3.95
N ILE A 88 17.62 -17.28 -3.02
CA ILE A 88 16.51 -18.16 -2.59
C ILE A 88 15.41 -17.39 -1.87
N GLY A 89 15.75 -16.44 -0.99
CA GLY A 89 14.77 -15.66 -0.24
C GLY A 89 13.94 -14.74 -1.15
N ARG A 90 14.54 -14.22 -2.21
CA ARG A 90 13.84 -13.38 -3.22
C ARG A 90 12.94 -14.21 -4.13
N MET A 91 13.36 -15.42 -4.51
CA MET A 91 12.51 -16.35 -5.26
C MET A 91 11.30 -16.80 -4.46
N LEU A 92 11.48 -17.15 -3.18
CA LEU A 92 10.36 -17.49 -2.29
C LEU A 92 9.39 -16.32 -2.14
N SER A 93 9.93 -15.11 -1.97
CA SER A 93 9.10 -13.90 -1.87
C SER A 93 8.33 -13.64 -3.17
N GLY A 94 8.90 -13.94 -4.33
CA GLY A 94 8.22 -13.85 -5.62
C GLY A 94 7.09 -14.89 -5.77
N LEU A 95 7.31 -16.12 -5.29
CA LEU A 95 6.28 -17.17 -5.28
C LEU A 95 5.11 -16.81 -4.36
N GLU A 96 5.39 -16.34 -3.14
CA GLU A 96 4.34 -15.84 -2.23
C GLU A 96 3.53 -14.71 -2.88
N MET A 97 4.19 -13.85 -3.66
CA MET A 97 3.52 -12.74 -4.33
C MET A 97 2.70 -13.16 -5.56
N LEU A 98 3.08 -14.23 -6.26
CA LEU A 98 2.24 -14.86 -7.28
C LEU A 98 0.95 -15.41 -6.66
N SER A 99 1.06 -16.15 -5.55
CA SER A 99 -0.10 -16.63 -4.80
C SER A 99 -1.02 -15.49 -4.37
N TRP A 100 -0.43 -14.39 -3.90
CA TRP A 100 -1.17 -13.18 -3.52
C TRP A 100 -1.98 -12.59 -4.68
N TYR A 101 -1.44 -12.57 -5.90
CA TYR A 101 -2.19 -12.09 -7.06
C TYR A 101 -3.41 -12.95 -7.37
N PHE A 102 -3.31 -14.28 -7.26
CA PHE A 102 -4.48 -15.16 -7.43
C PHE A 102 -5.55 -14.90 -6.37
N ILE A 103 -5.14 -14.68 -5.13
CA ILE A 103 -6.05 -14.41 -4.00
C ILE A 103 -6.76 -13.07 -4.16
N ILE A 104 -6.07 -12.03 -4.65
CA ILE A 104 -6.71 -10.76 -4.99
C ILE A 104 -7.81 -10.95 -6.04
N LEU A 105 -7.60 -11.79 -7.05
CA LEU A 105 -8.64 -12.08 -8.06
C LEU A 105 -9.88 -12.71 -7.42
N GLY A 106 -9.70 -13.68 -6.53
CA GLY A 106 -10.79 -14.27 -5.76
C GLY A 106 -11.51 -13.27 -4.86
N PHE A 107 -10.75 -12.38 -4.23
CA PHE A 107 -11.28 -11.32 -3.37
C PHE A 107 -12.17 -10.37 -4.18
N LEU A 108 -11.65 -9.86 -5.30
CA LEU A 108 -12.39 -8.98 -6.20
C LEU A 108 -13.67 -9.67 -6.71
N TYR A 109 -13.59 -10.95 -7.08
CA TYR A 109 -14.75 -11.70 -7.52
C TYR A 109 -15.89 -11.71 -6.48
N ILE A 110 -15.60 -11.96 -5.21
CA ILE A 110 -16.62 -11.99 -4.15
C ILE A 110 -17.13 -10.59 -3.81
N VAL A 111 -16.28 -9.57 -3.88
CA VAL A 111 -16.70 -8.17 -3.70
C VAL A 111 -17.79 -7.80 -4.69
N PHE A 112 -17.67 -8.22 -5.95
CA PHE A 112 -18.66 -7.90 -6.98
C PHE A 112 -19.85 -8.86 -7.05
N THR A 113 -19.69 -10.12 -6.68
CA THR A 113 -20.76 -11.13 -6.82
C THR A 113 -21.58 -11.34 -5.56
N LYS A 114 -20.97 -11.25 -4.37
CA LYS A 114 -21.61 -11.56 -3.08
C LYS A 114 -21.21 -10.55 -1.98
N PRO A 115 -21.55 -9.26 -2.13
CA PRO A 115 -21.15 -8.22 -1.18
C PRO A 115 -21.67 -8.48 0.25
N LEU A 116 -22.84 -9.09 0.41
CA LEU A 116 -23.44 -9.42 1.71
C LEU A 116 -22.58 -10.38 2.56
N VAL A 117 -21.76 -11.23 1.93
CA VAL A 117 -20.85 -12.15 2.65
C VAL A 117 -19.66 -11.40 3.25
N ILE A 118 -19.28 -10.27 2.64
CA ILE A 118 -18.14 -9.46 3.07
C ILE A 118 -18.55 -8.41 4.10
N GLU A 119 -19.83 -8.04 4.14
CA GLU A 119 -20.35 -6.97 5.00
C GLU A 119 -19.88 -7.08 6.46
N PRO A 120 -19.90 -8.24 7.13
CA PRO A 120 -19.40 -8.38 8.51
C PRO A 120 -17.88 -8.20 8.63
N LEU A 121 -17.14 -8.44 7.55
CA LEU A 121 -15.67 -8.36 7.50
C LEU A 121 -15.17 -6.97 7.05
N LEU A 122 -16.05 -6.08 6.59
CA LEU A 122 -15.70 -4.74 6.10
C LEU A 122 -14.87 -3.91 7.09
N PRO A 123 -15.19 -3.86 8.40
CA PRO A 123 -14.40 -3.08 9.35
C PRO A 123 -12.94 -3.57 9.44
N ILE A 124 -12.75 -4.89 9.42
CA ILE A 124 -11.44 -5.53 9.52
C ILE A 124 -10.64 -5.29 8.24
N ILE A 125 -11.29 -5.48 7.08
CA ILE A 125 -10.66 -5.21 5.77
C ILE A 125 -10.25 -3.74 5.66
N THR A 126 -11.11 -2.82 6.08
CA THR A 126 -10.84 -1.37 6.05
C THR A 126 -9.64 -1.02 6.94
N LEU A 127 -9.59 -1.56 8.15
CA LEU A 127 -8.46 -1.38 9.06
C LEU A 127 -7.16 -1.94 8.46
N SER A 128 -7.21 -3.14 7.88
CA SER A 128 -6.05 -3.72 7.19
C SER A 128 -5.58 -2.83 6.05
N VAL A 129 -6.47 -2.37 5.16
CA VAL A 129 -6.10 -1.47 4.05
C VAL A 129 -5.43 -0.21 4.58
N PHE A 130 -6.01 0.41 5.60
CA PHE A 130 -5.49 1.62 6.20
C PHE A 130 -4.06 1.44 6.73
N VAL A 131 -3.81 0.38 7.49
CA VAL A 131 -2.48 0.09 8.06
C VAL A 131 -1.47 -0.22 6.96
N ILE A 132 -1.86 -0.99 5.94
CA ILE A 132 -0.99 -1.34 4.81
C ILE A 132 -0.53 -0.08 4.07
N ILE A 133 -1.45 0.85 3.79
CA ILE A 133 -1.12 2.12 3.14
C ILE A 133 -0.19 2.96 4.02
N LEU A 134 -0.46 3.04 5.33
CA LEU A 134 0.39 3.77 6.26
C LEU A 134 1.82 3.21 6.29
N LEU A 135 1.98 1.90 6.26
CA LEU A 135 3.28 1.24 6.14
C LEU A 135 4.02 1.65 4.86
N GLY A 136 3.32 1.75 3.73
CA GLY A 136 3.90 2.20 2.46
C GLY A 136 4.37 3.66 2.49
N TYR A 137 3.69 4.53 3.25
CA TYR A 137 4.15 5.92 3.45
C TYR A 137 5.42 5.98 4.30
N VAL A 138 5.44 5.24 5.41
CA VAL A 138 6.47 5.34 6.45
C VAL A 138 7.75 4.59 6.09
N VAL A 139 7.63 3.39 5.51
CA VAL A 139 8.76 2.47 5.33
C VAL A 139 9.27 2.58 3.88
N PRO A 140 10.52 3.02 3.64
CA PRO A 140 11.09 3.13 2.29
C PRO A 140 11.74 1.82 1.79
N ASN A 141 11.83 0.80 2.65
CA ASN A 141 12.50 -0.47 2.35
C ASN A 141 11.48 -1.56 1.93
N ILE A 142 11.61 -2.08 0.71
CA ILE A 142 10.72 -3.10 0.15
C ILE A 142 10.65 -4.36 1.02
N GLY A 143 11.79 -4.86 1.48
CA GLY A 143 11.85 -6.09 2.27
C GLY A 143 11.22 -5.93 3.66
N ALA A 144 11.27 -4.72 4.23
CA ALA A 144 10.59 -4.42 5.49
C ALA A 144 9.07 -4.30 5.29
N ILE A 145 8.62 -3.58 4.25
CA ILE A 145 7.19 -3.50 3.89
C ILE A 145 6.63 -4.91 3.68
N TYR A 146 7.35 -5.76 2.94
CA TYR A 146 6.94 -7.13 2.66
C TYR A 146 6.62 -7.92 3.94
N ARG A 147 7.55 -7.93 4.90
CA ARG A 147 7.38 -8.67 6.16
C ARG A 147 6.31 -8.07 7.07
N MET A 148 6.28 -6.74 7.22
CA MET A 148 5.34 -6.06 8.12
C MET A 148 3.89 -6.16 7.63
N ARG A 149 3.69 -6.31 6.32
CA ARG A 149 2.36 -6.41 5.72
C ARG A 149 1.70 -7.77 5.87
N GLN A 150 2.47 -8.86 6.02
CA GLN A 150 1.95 -10.23 6.00
C GLN A 150 0.81 -10.45 7.01
N GLY A 151 0.90 -9.89 8.22
CA GLY A 151 -0.16 -10.00 9.24
C GLY A 151 -1.47 -9.32 8.83
N PHE A 152 -1.41 -8.22 8.08
CA PHE A 152 -2.59 -7.46 7.67
C PHE A 152 -3.25 -8.02 6.40
N MET A 153 -2.58 -8.92 5.67
CA MET A 153 -3.15 -9.59 4.50
C MET A 153 -4.14 -10.70 4.84
N ILE A 154 -4.14 -11.21 6.08
CA ILE A 154 -4.95 -12.37 6.50
C ILE A 154 -6.43 -12.27 6.09
N PRO A 155 -7.13 -11.13 6.29
CA PRO A 155 -8.53 -11.01 5.89
C PRO A 155 -8.74 -11.19 4.38
N PHE A 156 -7.79 -10.73 3.56
CA PHE A 156 -7.85 -10.89 2.11
C PHE A 156 -7.60 -12.35 1.70
N TYR A 157 -6.70 -13.06 2.38
CA TYR A 157 -6.52 -14.50 2.17
C TYR A 157 -7.81 -15.27 2.45
N MET A 158 -8.49 -14.98 3.57
CA MET A 158 -9.74 -15.65 3.93
C MET A 158 -10.83 -15.44 2.88
N VAL A 159 -11.10 -14.19 2.51
CA VAL A 159 -12.15 -13.85 1.54
C VAL A 159 -11.76 -14.27 0.12
N GLY A 160 -10.50 -14.11 -0.25
CA GLY A 160 -10.00 -14.44 -1.58
C GLY A 160 -10.03 -15.93 -1.89
N VAL A 161 -9.63 -16.78 -0.93
CA VAL A 161 -9.74 -18.24 -1.09
C VAL A 161 -11.20 -18.67 -1.19
N TYR A 162 -12.09 -18.11 -0.36
CA TYR A 162 -13.53 -18.35 -0.47
C TYR A 162 -14.08 -17.94 -1.84
N GLY A 163 -13.56 -16.86 -2.41
CA GLY A 163 -13.95 -16.40 -3.74
C GLY A 163 -13.48 -17.29 -4.87
N ILE A 164 -12.25 -17.79 -4.81
CA ILE A 164 -11.75 -18.78 -5.77
C ILE A 164 -12.61 -20.05 -5.71
N TYR A 165 -12.93 -20.53 -4.51
CA TYR A 165 -13.80 -21.69 -4.32
C TYR A 165 -15.19 -21.48 -4.94
N SER A 166 -15.82 -20.35 -4.63
CA SER A 166 -17.13 -19.99 -5.20
C SER A 166 -17.11 -19.85 -6.73
N PHE A 167 -16.00 -19.38 -7.30
CA PHE A 167 -15.82 -19.27 -8.75
C PHE A 167 -15.69 -20.65 -9.42
N ILE A 168 -14.90 -21.55 -8.84
CA ILE A 168 -14.76 -22.93 -9.34
C ILE A 168 -16.10 -23.68 -9.25
N GLU A 169 -16.84 -23.53 -8.15
CA GLU A 169 -18.16 -24.13 -7.99
C GLU A 169 -19.14 -23.65 -9.08
N LEU A 170 -19.10 -22.35 -9.43
CA LEU A 170 -19.93 -21.79 -10.50
C LEU A 170 -19.61 -22.42 -11.87
N ILE A 171 -18.32 -22.65 -12.16
CA ILE A 171 -17.89 -23.30 -13.42
C ILE A 171 -18.36 -24.75 -13.46
N ASN A 172 -18.17 -25.49 -12.36
CA ASN A 172 -18.56 -26.90 -12.27
C ASN A 172 -20.07 -27.11 -12.33
N LYS A 173 -20.88 -26.15 -11.88
CA LYS A 173 -22.35 -26.20 -12.01
C LYS A 173 -22.87 -25.87 -13.41
N LYS A 174 -22.06 -25.22 -14.25
CA LYS A 174 -22.41 -24.87 -15.64
C LYS A 174 -21.99 -25.93 -16.67
N THR A 175 -21.13 -26.88 -16.27
CA THR A 175 -20.68 -28.00 -17.08
C THR A 175 -21.55 -29.21 -16.79
#